data_AF-A0A929KE71-F1
#
_entry.id   AF-A0A929KE71-F1
#
_cell.length_a   1.000
_cell.length_b   1.000
_cell.length_c   1.000
_cell.angle_alpha   90.00
_cell.angle_beta   90.00
_cell.angle_gamma   90.00
#
_symmetry.space_group_name_H-M   'P 1'
#
loop_
_entity.id
_entity.type
_entity.pdbx_description
1 polymer ?
#
loop_
_entity_poly.entity_id
_entity_poly.type
_entity_poly.pdbx_seq_one_letter_code
_entity_poly.pdbx_strand_id
1 'polypeptide(L)'
;MKEKLPENNLGTYLTQLEIPNIEIYAKTGIPTVELSKLRSGRITRLSAKKLYLISLAASKDIGDTLKEVFPTLAIADTKPVNSNSKKYTEIGNYLNSIERDTIEAISRKTSITVSRLRDLKTKSNVIALAEELYSIELATNKNPGDLYKMIFTNVRLNSKDEQAKLLKEEKDKSLVKTLKSKKSK
;
A
#
# COMPACT_ATOMS: atom_id res chain seq x y z
N MET A 1 -20.66 -9.73 10.13
CA MET A 1 -20.60 -8.24 10.12
C MET A 1 -19.99 -7.81 8.79
N LYS A 2 -20.33 -6.64 8.24
CA LYS A 2 -19.63 -6.11 7.05
C LYS A 2 -18.26 -5.60 7.50
N GLU A 3 -17.18 -6.05 6.84
CA GLU A 3 -15.82 -5.53 7.08
C GLU A 3 -15.80 -4.02 6.76
N LYS A 4 -15.77 -3.16 7.80
CA LYS A 4 -15.51 -1.74 7.61
C LYS A 4 -14.00 -1.59 7.42
N LEU A 5 -13.57 -1.48 6.15
CA LEU A 5 -12.18 -1.14 5.81
C LEU A 5 -11.80 0.17 6.54
N PRO A 6 -10.55 0.28 7.06
CA PRO A 6 -10.09 1.51 7.66
C PRO A 6 -10.12 2.65 6.63
N GLU A 7 -10.51 3.83 7.07
CA GLU A 7 -10.47 5.04 6.26
C GLU A 7 -8.98 5.40 6.00
N ASN A 8 -8.66 5.81 4.77
CA ASN A 8 -7.31 6.17 4.38
C ASN A 8 -7.25 7.66 3.96
N ASN A 9 -6.25 8.37 4.47
CA ASN A 9 -6.09 9.82 4.30
C ASN A 9 -5.10 10.19 3.17
N LEU A 10 -4.84 9.26 2.23
CA LEU A 10 -3.85 9.46 1.16
C LEU A 10 -4.13 10.72 0.32
N GLY A 11 -5.41 11.06 0.11
CA GLY A 11 -5.80 12.28 -0.58
C GLY A 11 -5.35 13.56 0.11
N THR A 12 -5.59 13.65 1.42
CA THR A 12 -5.20 14.78 2.26
C THR A 12 -3.68 14.88 2.34
N TYR A 13 -3.01 13.77 2.66
CA TYR A 13 -1.55 13.68 2.77
C TYR A 13 -0.82 14.16 1.50
N LEU A 14 -1.20 13.64 0.32
CA LEU A 14 -0.57 14.05 -0.94
C LEU A 14 -0.95 15.48 -1.37
N THR A 15 -2.00 16.06 -0.79
CA THR A 15 -2.34 17.49 -1.01
C THR A 15 -1.49 18.39 -0.12
N GLN A 16 -1.27 18.01 1.14
CA GLN A 16 -0.38 18.74 2.07
C GLN A 16 1.09 18.74 1.62
N LEU A 17 1.53 17.69 0.91
CA LEU A 17 2.86 17.63 0.30
C LEU A 17 2.96 18.35 -1.06
N GLU A 18 1.85 18.92 -1.57
CA GLU A 18 1.74 19.62 -2.86
C GLU A 18 2.15 18.80 -4.12
N ILE A 19 2.38 17.49 -4.00
CA ILE A 19 2.89 16.64 -5.09
C ILE A 19 1.79 16.32 -6.12
N PRO A 20 1.86 16.80 -7.36
CA PRO A 20 0.79 16.59 -8.34
C PRO A 20 0.75 15.14 -8.85
N ASN A 21 -0.44 14.64 -9.20
CA ASN A 21 -0.64 13.27 -9.70
C ASN A 21 0.24 12.92 -10.92
N ILE A 22 0.58 13.90 -11.76
CA ILE A 22 1.44 13.70 -12.93
C ILE A 22 2.89 13.37 -12.55
N GLU A 23 3.40 13.92 -11.45
CA GLU A 23 4.75 13.64 -10.94
C GLU A 23 4.81 12.26 -10.31
N ILE A 24 3.80 11.89 -9.50
CA ILE A 24 3.69 10.54 -8.94
C ILE A 24 3.57 9.52 -10.07
N TYR A 25 2.75 9.77 -11.10
CA TYR A 25 2.64 8.92 -12.28
C TYR A 25 3.99 8.73 -12.98
N ALA A 26 4.73 9.81 -13.26
CA ALA A 26 6.05 9.72 -13.87
C ALA A 26 7.00 8.86 -13.03
N LYS A 27 7.12 9.15 -11.73
CA LYS A 27 8.03 8.46 -10.80
C LYS A 27 7.67 6.99 -10.56
N THR A 28 6.39 6.61 -10.60
CA THR A 28 5.92 5.28 -10.13
C THR A 28 5.23 4.42 -11.18
N GLY A 29 4.84 4.99 -12.33
CA GLY A 29 3.98 4.35 -13.33
C GLY A 29 2.51 4.22 -12.92
N ILE A 30 2.09 4.61 -11.71
CA ILE A 30 0.70 4.50 -11.25
C ILE A 30 -0.17 5.52 -12.02
N PRO A 31 -1.18 5.11 -12.81
CA PRO A 31 -1.90 6.02 -13.69
C PRO A 31 -2.57 7.19 -12.96
N THR A 32 -2.52 8.38 -13.57
CA THR A 32 -3.14 9.62 -13.05
C THR A 32 -4.62 9.46 -12.69
N VAL A 33 -5.38 8.68 -13.47
CA VAL A 33 -6.78 8.35 -13.22
C VAL A 33 -6.96 7.50 -11.96
N GLU A 34 -6.02 6.59 -11.68
CA GLU A 34 -6.05 5.78 -10.46
C GLU A 34 -5.68 6.61 -9.24
N LEU A 35 -4.60 7.40 -9.33
CA LEU A 35 -4.20 8.36 -8.29
C LEU A 35 -5.32 9.35 -7.96
N SER A 36 -6.08 9.80 -8.97
CA SER A 36 -7.24 10.67 -8.76
C SER A 36 -8.37 9.97 -8.00
N LYS A 37 -8.63 8.68 -8.28
CA LYS A 37 -9.63 7.89 -7.54
C LYS A 37 -9.20 7.57 -6.11
N LEU A 38 -7.91 7.32 -5.90
CA LEU A 38 -7.31 7.13 -4.57
C LEU A 38 -7.41 8.43 -3.75
N ARG A 39 -6.96 9.56 -4.30
CA ARG A 39 -7.07 10.88 -3.65
C ARG A 39 -8.50 11.25 -3.27
N SER A 40 -9.48 10.91 -4.11
CA SER A 40 -10.89 11.24 -3.87
C SER A 40 -11.64 10.19 -3.03
N GLY A 41 -10.95 9.23 -2.40
CA GLY A 41 -11.56 8.15 -1.62
C GLY A 41 -12.44 7.17 -2.41
N ARG A 42 -12.51 7.28 -3.75
CA ARG A 42 -13.32 6.42 -4.62
C ARG A 42 -12.74 5.01 -4.75
N ILE A 43 -11.46 4.85 -4.44
CA ILE A 43 -10.82 3.56 -4.19
C ILE A 43 -10.27 3.63 -2.76
N THR A 44 -10.84 2.82 -1.86
CA THR A 44 -10.41 2.74 -0.46
C THR A 44 -9.30 1.71 -0.23
N ARG A 45 -9.24 0.67 -1.07
CA ARG A 45 -8.22 -0.39 -1.00
C ARG A 45 -6.96 0.04 -1.72
N LEU A 46 -5.89 0.27 -0.97
CA LEU A 46 -4.57 0.62 -1.48
C LEU A 46 -3.64 -0.58 -1.34
N SER A 47 -2.95 -1.01 -2.41
CA SER A 47 -1.97 -2.09 -2.27
C SER A 47 -0.70 -1.59 -1.59
N ALA A 48 -0.08 -2.43 -0.76
CA ALA A 48 1.13 -2.07 -0.02
C ALA A 48 2.26 -1.60 -0.96
N LYS A 49 2.46 -2.29 -2.08
CA LYS A 49 3.45 -1.90 -3.10
C LYS A 49 3.19 -0.51 -3.70
N LYS A 50 1.92 -0.11 -3.88
CA LYS A 50 1.57 1.22 -4.39
C LYS A 50 1.83 2.30 -3.34
N LEU A 51 1.46 2.07 -2.07
CA LEU A 51 1.80 3.01 -1.00
C LEU A 51 3.31 3.18 -0.85
N TYR A 52 4.09 2.09 -0.93
CA TYR A 52 5.55 2.14 -0.88
C TYR A 52 6.14 2.98 -2.02
N LEU A 53 5.72 2.73 -3.27
CA LEU A 53 6.12 3.55 -4.42
C LEU A 53 5.76 5.04 -4.24
N ILE A 54 4.60 5.34 -3.65
CA ILE A 54 4.18 6.70 -3.35
C ILE A 54 5.06 7.35 -2.28
N SER A 55 5.40 6.63 -1.19
CA SER A 55 6.32 7.14 -0.15
C SER A 55 7.71 7.45 -0.71
N LEU A 56 8.26 6.57 -1.56
CA LEU A 56 9.52 6.80 -2.28
C LEU A 56 9.41 8.01 -3.22
N ALA A 57 8.32 8.13 -3.98
CA ALA A 57 8.11 9.25 -4.91
C ALA A 57 7.97 10.59 -4.19
N ALA A 58 7.42 10.58 -2.97
CA ALA A 58 7.33 11.72 -2.06
C ALA A 58 8.61 11.99 -1.25
N SER A 59 9.62 11.12 -1.36
CA SER A 59 10.84 11.17 -0.54
C SER A 59 10.55 11.20 0.97
N LYS A 60 9.60 10.38 1.41
CA LYS A 60 9.19 10.21 2.81
C LYS A 60 9.47 8.78 3.27
N ASP A 61 9.76 8.61 4.56
CA ASP A 61 9.82 7.27 5.14
C ASP A 61 8.42 6.62 5.08
N ILE A 62 8.40 5.31 4.84
CA ILE A 62 7.14 4.56 4.76
C ILE A 62 6.46 4.46 6.13
N GLY A 63 7.19 4.39 7.24
CA GLY A 63 6.63 4.37 8.59
C GLY A 63 5.90 5.66 8.96
N ASP A 64 6.43 6.81 8.55
CA ASP A 64 5.75 8.11 8.75
C ASP A 64 4.57 8.25 7.77
N THR A 65 4.75 7.82 6.52
CA THR A 65 3.66 7.77 5.53
C THR A 65 2.49 6.90 6.02
N LEU A 66 2.76 5.80 6.72
CA LEU A 66 1.73 4.91 7.30
C LEU A 66 0.94 5.59 8.41
N LYS A 67 1.58 6.34 9.30
CA LYS A 67 0.92 7.10 10.38
C LYS A 67 -0.01 8.17 9.81
N GLU A 68 0.45 8.91 8.80
CA GLU A 68 -0.33 9.98 8.16
C GLU A 68 -1.50 9.44 7.33
N VAL A 69 -1.31 8.31 6.62
CA VAL A 69 -2.36 7.71 5.77
C VAL A 69 -3.37 6.91 6.58
N PHE A 70 -2.98 6.30 7.72
CA PHE A 70 -3.84 5.47 8.57
C PHE A 70 -3.76 5.88 10.07
N PRO A 71 -4.08 7.14 10.43
CA PRO A 71 -3.87 7.65 11.79
C PRO A 71 -4.78 7.02 12.85
N THR A 72 -5.91 6.42 12.44
CA THR A 72 -6.88 5.77 13.34
C THR A 72 -6.67 4.27 13.50
N LEU A 73 -5.60 3.69 12.93
CA LEU A 73 -5.33 2.26 12.99
C LEU A 73 -4.64 1.91 14.33
N ALA A 74 -5.43 1.36 15.26
CA ALA A 74 -4.97 0.92 16.59
C ALA A 74 -5.35 -0.55 16.86
N ILE A 75 -4.75 -1.15 17.89
CA ILE A 75 -4.79 -2.61 18.15
C ILE A 75 -5.13 -2.91 19.61
N ALA A 76 -5.80 -4.04 19.85
CA ALA A 76 -6.18 -4.53 21.18
C ALA A 76 -5.26 -5.67 21.69
N ASP A 77 -5.02 -5.75 23.01
CA ASP A 77 -4.06 -6.69 23.62
C ASP A 77 -4.66 -8.05 24.01
N THR A 78 -4.09 -9.16 23.50
CA THR A 78 -4.33 -10.55 23.98
C THR A 78 -3.14 -11.51 23.70
N LYS A 79 -3.15 -12.72 24.30
CA LYS A 79 -2.04 -13.72 24.35
C LYS A 79 -2.13 -14.87 23.28
N PRO A 80 -1.07 -15.68 23.00
CA PRO A 80 -0.95 -16.61 21.83
C PRO A 80 -1.02 -18.16 22.09
N VAL A 81 -1.30 -19.01 21.07
CA VAL A 81 -1.29 -20.52 21.08
C VAL A 81 -1.24 -21.20 19.66
N ASN A 82 -0.51 -22.35 19.51
CA ASN A 82 -0.21 -23.35 18.41
C ASN A 82 -1.03 -23.46 17.07
N SER A 83 -0.55 -23.97 15.88
CA SER A 83 0.79 -24.36 15.32
C SER A 83 0.85 -24.71 13.78
N ASN A 84 2.07 -24.95 13.22
CA ASN A 84 2.48 -25.79 12.04
C ASN A 84 2.52 -25.31 10.55
N SER A 85 3.30 -26.04 9.71
CA SER A 85 4.16 -25.46 8.65
C SER A 85 4.02 -25.92 7.16
N LYS A 86 4.27 -25.01 6.19
CA LYS A 86 4.40 -25.24 4.72
C LYS A 86 5.37 -24.22 4.06
N LYS A 87 5.58 -24.26 2.73
CA LYS A 87 6.41 -23.28 1.97
C LYS A 87 5.76 -21.88 1.98
N TYR A 88 6.56 -20.80 2.07
CA TYR A 88 6.07 -19.46 2.44
C TYR A 88 6.49 -18.32 1.50
N THR A 89 5.69 -17.25 1.50
CA THR A 89 6.00 -15.95 0.89
C THR A 89 6.98 -15.14 1.76
N GLU A 90 7.44 -13.97 1.31
CA GLU A 90 8.25 -13.06 2.15
C GLU A 90 7.48 -12.61 3.41
N ILE A 91 6.20 -12.27 3.27
CA ILE A 91 5.28 -12.03 4.39
C ILE A 91 5.23 -13.28 5.28
N GLY A 92 5.10 -14.46 4.69
CA GLY A 92 5.06 -15.72 5.43
C GLY A 92 6.34 -15.99 6.21
N ASN A 93 7.51 -15.76 5.62
CA ASN A 93 8.82 -15.89 6.27
C ASN A 93 8.93 -14.96 7.48
N TYR A 94 8.55 -13.69 7.33
CA TYR A 94 8.46 -12.74 8.45
C TYR A 94 7.49 -13.22 9.54
N LEU A 95 6.29 -13.69 9.17
CA LEU A 95 5.31 -14.23 10.13
C LEU A 95 5.78 -15.51 10.86
N ASN A 96 6.88 -16.14 10.43
CA ASN A 96 7.51 -17.24 11.17
C ASN A 96 8.74 -16.82 11.98
N SER A 97 9.36 -15.66 11.69
CA SER A 97 10.54 -15.17 12.40
C SER A 97 10.22 -14.38 13.66
N ILE A 98 8.94 -14.10 13.92
CA ILE A 98 8.44 -13.45 15.13
C ILE A 98 8.25 -14.50 16.23
N GLU A 99 7.09 -15.18 16.26
CA GLU A 99 6.74 -16.19 17.24
C GLU A 99 5.91 -17.30 16.59
N ARG A 100 5.78 -18.43 17.30
CA ARG A 100 4.76 -19.42 16.92
C ARG A 100 3.38 -18.75 17.00
N ASP A 101 2.54 -19.03 16.02
CA ASP A 101 1.11 -18.66 16.03
C ASP A 101 0.78 -17.17 15.88
N THR A 102 1.76 -16.46 15.31
CA THR A 102 1.64 -15.08 14.82
C THR A 102 0.37 -14.86 13.97
N ILE A 103 -0.13 -15.86 13.23
CA ILE A 103 -1.36 -15.77 12.42
C ILE A 103 -2.60 -15.53 13.31
N GLU A 104 -2.86 -16.44 14.24
CA GLU A 104 -4.04 -16.39 15.11
C GLU A 104 -3.96 -15.21 16.09
N ALA A 105 -2.76 -14.83 16.52
CA ALA A 105 -2.53 -13.63 17.33
C ALA A 105 -2.87 -12.34 16.56
N ILE A 106 -2.33 -12.16 15.35
CA ILE A 106 -2.64 -10.98 14.50
C ILE A 106 -4.14 -10.92 14.18
N SER A 107 -4.79 -12.06 13.93
CA SER A 107 -6.22 -12.07 13.59
C SER A 107 -7.13 -11.63 14.76
N ARG A 108 -6.71 -11.80 16.01
CA ARG A 108 -7.41 -11.24 17.19
C ARG A 108 -7.13 -9.75 17.39
N LYS A 109 -5.94 -9.31 16.99
CA LYS A 109 -5.44 -7.93 17.15
C LYS A 109 -5.93 -6.96 16.07
N THR A 110 -6.37 -7.47 14.92
CA THR A 110 -6.60 -6.70 13.69
C THR A 110 -7.92 -7.09 13.03
N SER A 111 -8.34 -6.36 12.00
CA SER A 111 -9.49 -6.77 11.16
C SER A 111 -9.16 -7.88 10.15
N ILE A 112 -7.93 -8.43 10.13
CA ILE A 112 -7.49 -9.39 9.12
C ILE A 112 -7.88 -10.81 9.57
N THR A 113 -8.64 -11.53 8.76
CA THR A 113 -9.06 -12.90 9.10
C THR A 113 -7.90 -13.91 9.05
N VAL A 114 -7.97 -14.97 9.86
CA VAL A 114 -7.03 -16.11 9.82
C VAL A 114 -6.86 -16.67 8.41
N SER A 115 -7.95 -16.79 7.64
CA SER A 115 -7.89 -17.24 6.24
C SER A 115 -7.08 -16.28 5.37
N ARG A 116 -7.30 -14.97 5.51
CA ARG A 116 -6.57 -13.94 4.77
C ARG A 116 -5.09 -13.90 5.12
N LEU A 117 -4.74 -14.06 6.40
CA LEU A 117 -3.36 -14.16 6.86
C LEU A 117 -2.66 -15.43 6.36
N ARG A 118 -3.36 -16.58 6.32
CA ARG A 118 -2.84 -17.83 5.72
C ARG A 118 -2.62 -17.69 4.22
N ASP A 119 -3.51 -16.98 3.53
CA ASP A 119 -3.34 -16.62 2.12
C ASP A 119 -2.10 -15.75 1.90
N LEU A 120 -1.95 -14.65 2.64
CA LEU A 120 -0.77 -13.78 2.59
C LEU A 120 0.54 -14.55 2.89
N LYS A 121 0.48 -15.52 3.82
CA LYS A 121 1.61 -16.37 4.23
C LYS A 121 2.02 -17.42 3.19
N THR A 122 1.10 -17.91 2.35
CA THR A 122 1.34 -19.10 1.50
C THR A 122 1.12 -18.91 -0.01
N LYS A 123 0.34 -17.92 -0.43
CA LYS A 123 -0.01 -17.69 -1.85
C LYS A 123 0.75 -16.50 -2.41
N SER A 124 1.72 -16.74 -3.29
CA SER A 124 2.57 -15.71 -3.89
C SER A 124 1.83 -14.74 -4.85
N ASN A 125 0.65 -15.11 -5.34
CA ASN A 125 -0.18 -14.27 -6.19
C ASN A 125 -1.14 -13.34 -5.41
N VAL A 126 -1.14 -13.40 -4.08
CA VAL A 126 -2.01 -12.57 -3.25
C VAL A 126 -1.39 -11.19 -3.05
N ILE A 127 -2.09 -10.16 -3.53
CA ILE A 127 -1.72 -8.76 -3.31
C ILE A 127 -2.08 -8.38 -1.86
N ALA A 128 -1.06 -8.01 -1.08
CA ALA A 128 -1.24 -7.40 0.24
C ALA A 128 -1.75 -5.95 0.12
N LEU A 129 -2.73 -5.60 0.95
CA LEU A 129 -3.19 -4.24 1.12
C LEU A 129 -2.28 -3.49 2.11
N ALA A 130 -2.29 -2.17 2.06
CA ALA A 130 -1.38 -1.35 2.83
C ALA A 130 -1.72 -1.37 4.33
N GLU A 131 -3.00 -1.23 4.64
CA GLU A 131 -3.54 -1.40 5.98
C GLU A 131 -3.25 -2.78 6.58
N GLU A 132 -3.14 -3.83 5.75
CA GLU A 132 -2.85 -5.19 6.23
C GLU A 132 -1.40 -5.31 6.72
N LEU A 133 -0.42 -4.86 5.94
CA LEU A 133 0.98 -4.92 6.37
C LEU A 133 1.24 -4.04 7.59
N TYR A 134 0.63 -2.85 7.65
CA TYR A 134 0.76 -1.96 8.80
C TYR A 134 0.12 -2.54 10.06
N SER A 135 -1.08 -3.12 9.94
CA SER A 135 -1.74 -3.83 11.06
C SER A 135 -0.90 -5.02 11.54
N ILE A 136 -0.22 -5.73 10.63
CA ILE A 136 0.69 -6.83 10.96
C ILE A 136 1.89 -6.32 11.77
N GLU A 137 2.57 -5.24 11.33
CA GLU A 137 3.72 -4.64 12.05
C GLU A 137 3.34 -4.21 13.47
N LEU A 138 2.25 -3.46 13.60
CA LEU A 138 1.72 -3.00 14.89
C LEU A 138 1.33 -4.19 15.78
N ALA A 139 0.67 -5.23 15.23
CA ALA A 139 0.23 -6.39 15.99
C ALA A 139 1.41 -7.20 16.58
N THR A 140 2.57 -7.14 15.92
CA THR A 140 3.79 -7.85 16.27
C THR A 140 4.83 -6.95 16.97
N ASN A 141 4.43 -5.76 17.41
CA ASN A 141 5.27 -4.76 18.08
C ASN A 141 6.58 -4.46 17.30
N LYS A 142 6.51 -4.37 15.97
CA LYS A 142 7.61 -3.95 15.10
C LYS A 142 7.43 -2.50 14.65
N ASN A 143 8.51 -1.87 14.16
CA ASN A 143 8.41 -0.49 13.72
C ASN A 143 7.57 -0.41 12.44
N PRO A 144 6.69 0.60 12.31
CA PRO A 144 5.98 0.86 11.07
C PRO A 144 6.94 0.99 9.88
N GLY A 145 6.72 0.23 8.83
CA GLY A 145 7.52 0.24 7.61
C GLY A 145 8.68 -0.77 7.53
N ASP A 146 9.03 -1.50 8.58
CA ASP A 146 10.09 -2.53 8.53
C ASP A 146 9.74 -3.70 7.58
N LEU A 147 8.49 -4.18 7.65
CA LEU A 147 7.95 -5.23 6.77
C LEU A 147 7.87 -4.75 5.32
N TYR A 148 7.54 -3.47 5.12
CA TYR A 148 7.58 -2.83 3.79
C TYR A 148 8.99 -2.79 3.21
N LYS A 149 9.98 -2.31 3.98
CA LYS A 149 11.38 -2.19 3.54
C LYS A 149 11.97 -3.56 3.19
N MET A 150 11.57 -4.61 3.92
CA MET A 150 11.92 -6.00 3.65
C MET A 150 11.31 -6.55 2.34
N ILE A 151 9.98 -6.52 2.20
CA ILE A 151 9.27 -7.09 1.03
C ILE A 151 9.55 -6.28 -0.25
N PHE A 152 9.70 -4.96 -0.13
CA PHE A 152 9.87 -4.06 -1.26
C PHE A 152 11.31 -3.55 -1.42
N THR A 153 12.30 -4.27 -0.89
CA THR A 153 13.72 -3.85 -0.92
C THR A 153 14.26 -3.64 -2.35
N ASN A 154 13.72 -4.37 -3.32
CA ASN A 154 14.05 -4.29 -4.75
C ASN A 154 13.11 -3.36 -5.56
N VAL A 155 12.13 -2.74 -4.92
CA VAL A 155 11.25 -1.75 -5.58
C VAL A 155 11.99 -0.43 -5.73
N ARG A 156 11.92 0.16 -6.92
CA ARG A 156 12.58 1.42 -7.30
C ARG A 156 11.59 2.29 -8.07
N LEU A 157 11.88 3.60 -8.10
CA LEU A 157 11.20 4.53 -8.99
C LEU A 157 11.71 4.36 -10.43
N ASN A 158 10.93 4.85 -11.40
CA ASN A 158 11.29 4.86 -12.81
C ASN A 158 12.58 5.66 -13.05
N SER A 159 13.37 5.30 -14.08
CA SER A 159 14.53 6.09 -14.52
C SER A 159 14.12 7.47 -15.01
N LYS A 160 15.07 8.43 -15.10
CA LYS A 160 14.78 9.78 -15.63
C LYS A 160 14.22 9.74 -17.05
N ASP A 161 14.70 8.81 -17.88
CA ASP A 161 14.26 8.67 -19.27
C ASP A 161 12.82 8.13 -19.35
N GLU A 162 12.48 7.13 -18.54
CA GLU A 162 11.11 6.60 -18.46
C GLU A 162 10.15 7.63 -17.83
N GLN A 163 10.59 8.39 -16.82
CA GLN A 163 9.84 9.53 -16.29
C GLN A 163 9.54 10.56 -17.40
N ALA A 164 10.54 10.97 -18.20
CA ALA A 164 10.37 11.93 -19.29
C ALA A 164 9.41 11.41 -20.38
N LYS A 165 9.50 10.11 -20.72
CA LYS A 165 8.59 9.43 -21.64
C LYS A 165 7.15 9.44 -21.12
N LEU A 166 6.90 9.02 -19.88
CA LEU A 166 5.57 8.99 -19.27
C LEU A 166 4.96 10.41 -19.19
N LEU A 167 5.77 11.42 -18.85
CA LEU A 167 5.33 12.83 -18.86
C LEU A 167 4.90 13.31 -20.25
N LYS A 168 5.58 12.86 -21.31
CA LYS A 168 5.20 13.16 -22.70
C LYS A 168 3.89 12.46 -23.06
N GLU A 169 3.77 11.16 -22.80
CA GLU A 169 2.56 10.38 -23.07
C GLU A 169 1.31 10.98 -22.41
N GLU A 170 1.41 11.47 -21.16
CA GLU A 170 0.28 12.07 -20.46
C GLU A 170 -0.12 13.43 -21.03
N LYS A 171 0.85 14.25 -21.43
CA LYS A 171 0.61 15.50 -22.15
C LYS A 171 -0.11 15.21 -23.48
N ASP A 172 0.37 14.26 -24.26
CA ASP A 172 -0.22 13.89 -25.56
C ASP A 172 -1.67 13.38 -25.40
N LYS A 173 -1.96 12.54 -24.40
CA LYS A 173 -3.33 12.12 -24.05
C LYS A 173 -4.24 13.31 -23.71
N SER A 174 -3.73 14.29 -22.95
CA SER A 174 -4.51 15.48 -22.56
C SER A 174 -4.88 16.37 -23.75
N LEU A 175 -3.97 16.52 -24.72
CA LEU A 175 -4.18 17.25 -25.97
C LEU A 175 -5.24 16.57 -26.84
N VAL A 176 -5.12 15.25 -27.05
CA VAL A 176 -6.09 14.46 -27.83
C VAL A 176 -7.49 14.54 -27.21
N LYS A 177 -7.61 14.46 -25.88
CA LYS A 177 -8.90 14.61 -25.19
C LYS A 177 -9.53 16.00 -25.40
N THR A 178 -8.72 17.05 -25.32
CA THR A 178 -9.15 18.43 -25.55
C THR A 178 -9.64 18.64 -26.98
N LEU A 179 -8.89 18.16 -27.98
CA LEU A 179 -9.27 18.25 -29.39
C LEU A 179 -10.57 17.50 -29.71
N LYS A 180 -10.78 16.32 -29.13
CA LYS A 180 -12.04 15.57 -29.28
C LYS A 180 -13.23 16.33 -28.66
N SER A 181 -13.06 16.92 -27.47
CA SER A 181 -14.13 17.68 -26.81
C SER A 181 -14.57 18.94 -27.55
N LYS A 182 -13.70 19.52 -28.41
CA LYS A 182 -14.01 20.67 -29.27
C LYS A 182 -14.67 20.29 -30.61
N LYS A 183 -14.64 19.01 -31.02
CA LYS A 183 -15.30 18.52 -32.24
C LYS A 183 -16.69 17.92 -31.99
N SER A 184 -17.14 17.89 -30.73
CA SER A 184 -18.45 17.38 -30.32
C SER A 184 -19.33 18.47 -29.67
N LYS A 185 -19.05 19.72 -30.03
CA LYS A 185 -19.83 20.94 -29.78
C LYS A 185 -20.00 21.67 -31.10
#